data_AF-A0A518AR35-F1
#
_entry.id   AF-A0A518AR35-F1
#
_cell.length_a   1.000
_cell.length_b   1.000
_cell.length_c   1.000
_cell.angle_alpha   90.00
_cell.angle_beta   90.00
_cell.angle_gamma   90.00
#
_symmetry.space_group_name_H-M   'P 1'
#
loop_
_entity.id
_entity.type
_entity.pdbx_description
1 polymer ?
#
loop_
_entity_poly.entity_id
_entity_poly.type
_entity_poly.pdbx_seq_one_letter_code
_entity_poly.pdbx_strand_id
1 'polypeptide(L)'
;MCLKGEHVSYKEPFGYQKPALSDQELATKLDRVDELVSTLLDDELDDTYVGELEALLLDSTEARSQYIGMIQLHTDLMEFYNPSKQLDLDSPVLSQLTQSPTGPTSTQQPTD
;
A
#
# COMPACT_ATOMS: atom_id res chain seq x y z
N MET A 1 -29.66 6.62 -20.83
CA MET A 1 -29.08 6.98 -22.15
C MET A 1 -27.65 7.40 -21.87
N CYS A 2 -26.68 6.62 -22.35
CA CYS A 2 -25.26 6.82 -22.04
C CYS A 2 -24.76 8.13 -22.67
N LEU A 3 -24.10 8.97 -21.87
CA LEU A 3 -23.34 10.11 -22.36
C LEU A 3 -22.11 9.57 -23.09
N LYS A 4 -22.12 9.64 -24.42
CA LYS A 4 -20.96 9.36 -25.27
C LYS A 4 -19.93 10.45 -24.99
N GLY A 5 -18.88 10.09 -24.25
CA GLY A 5 -17.71 10.93 -24.07
C GLY A 5 -17.04 11.14 -25.42
N GLU A 6 -17.08 12.37 -25.91
CA GLU A 6 -16.37 12.83 -27.10
C GLU A 6 -14.87 12.60 -26.91
N HIS A 7 -14.31 11.77 -27.78
CA HIS A 7 -12.89 11.57 -27.93
C HIS A 7 -12.29 12.85 -28.55
N VAL A 8 -11.77 13.74 -27.69
CA VAL A 8 -11.05 14.94 -28.11
C VAL A 8 -9.74 14.49 -28.75
N SER A 9 -9.78 14.32 -30.07
CA SER A 9 -8.60 14.06 -30.90
C SER A 9 -7.86 15.37 -31.08
N TYR A 10 -6.86 15.62 -30.24
CA TYR A 10 -5.91 16.70 -30.44
C TYR A 10 -5.07 16.38 -31.68
N LYS A 11 -5.37 17.03 -32.80
CA LYS A 11 -4.45 17.15 -33.92
C LYS A 11 -3.39 18.19 -33.56
N GLU A 12 -2.27 17.74 -33.02
CA GLU A 12 -1.08 18.58 -32.86
C GLU A 12 -0.48 18.91 -34.24
N PRO A 13 -0.26 20.19 -34.60
CA PRO A 13 0.21 20.60 -35.93
C PRO A 13 1.74 20.53 -36.11
N PHE A 14 2.47 20.02 -35.11
CA PHE A 14 3.91 19.85 -35.18
C PHE A 14 4.24 18.39 -34.92
N GLY A 15 4.84 17.72 -35.91
CA GLY A 15 5.29 16.35 -35.81
C GLY A 15 6.45 16.20 -34.82
N TYR A 16 6.15 16.25 -33.53
CA TYR A 16 7.04 15.72 -32.50
C TYR A 16 6.87 14.21 -32.50
N GLN A 17 7.65 13.55 -33.34
CA GLN A 17 7.97 12.14 -33.14
C GLN A 17 8.64 12.07 -31.76
N LYS A 18 7.91 11.68 -30.70
CA LYS A 18 8.52 11.31 -29.42
C LYS A 18 9.56 10.25 -29.79
N PRO A 19 10.87 10.49 -29.62
CA PRO A 19 11.85 9.46 -29.93
C PRO A 19 11.45 8.28 -29.07
N ALA A 20 11.24 7.12 -29.70
CA ALA A 20 11.00 5.89 -28.97
C ALA A 20 12.22 5.71 -28.05
N LEU A 21 12.04 6.04 -26.77
CA LEU A 21 13.02 5.73 -25.73
C LEU A 21 13.32 4.25 -25.93
N SER A 22 14.59 3.89 -26.03
CA SER A 22 14.92 2.47 -26.20
C SER A 22 14.34 1.68 -25.03
N ASP A 23 13.89 0.45 -25.27
CA ASP A 23 13.29 -0.39 -24.21
C ASP A 23 14.19 -0.48 -22.97
N GLN A 24 15.51 -0.37 -23.16
CA GLN A 24 16.51 -0.32 -22.10
C GLN A 24 16.44 0.95 -21.25
N GLU A 25 16.30 2.13 -21.87
CA GLU A 25 16.18 3.40 -21.14
C GLU A 25 14.85 3.47 -20.37
N LEU A 26 13.78 2.88 -20.92
CA LEU A 26 12.51 2.78 -20.23
C LEU A 26 12.64 1.86 -19.01
N ALA A 27 13.27 0.69 -19.17
CA ALA A 27 13.53 -0.23 -18.07
C ALA A 27 14.33 0.45 -16.95
N THR A 28 15.40 1.19 -17.27
CA THR A 28 16.18 1.92 -16.25
C THR A 28 15.36 2.99 -15.53
N LYS A 29 14.47 3.69 -16.24
CA LYS A 29 13.55 4.65 -15.60
C LYS A 29 12.56 3.96 -14.66
N LEU A 30 12.03 2.80 -15.06
CA LEU A 30 11.10 2.04 -14.24
C LEU A 30 11.79 1.44 -13.01
N ASP A 31 12.99 0.89 -13.15
CA ASP A 31 13.80 0.43 -12.01
C ASP A 31 14.05 1.56 -11.01
N ARG A 32 14.32 2.78 -11.52
CA ARG A 32 14.51 3.96 -10.67
C ARG A 32 13.22 4.36 -9.95
N VAL A 33 12.08 4.27 -10.61
CA VAL A 33 10.76 4.50 -9.98
C VAL A 33 10.53 3.48 -8.89
N ASP A 34 10.78 2.20 -9.14
CA ASP A 34 10.59 1.14 -8.14
C ASP A 34 11.44 1.39 -6.88
N GLU A 35 12.70 1.78 -7.03
CA GLU A 35 13.57 2.15 -5.90
C GLU A 35 12.99 3.32 -5.09
N LEU A 36 12.68 4.43 -5.76
CA LEU A 36 12.18 5.65 -5.12
C LEU A 36 10.84 5.41 -4.41
N VAL A 37 9.95 4.60 -4.99
CA VAL A 37 8.65 4.27 -4.41
C VAL A 37 8.80 3.33 -3.22
N SER A 38 9.71 2.37 -3.27
CA SER A 38 10.02 1.53 -2.10
C SER A 38 10.49 2.40 -0.92
N THR A 39 11.45 3.30 -1.16
CA THR A 39 11.95 4.20 -0.13
C THR A 39 10.88 5.19 0.37
N LEU A 40 9.96 5.62 -0.50
CA LEU A 40 8.80 6.43 -0.11
C LEU A 40 7.87 5.68 0.84
N LEU A 41 7.58 4.41 0.55
CA LEU A 41 6.70 3.57 1.36
C LEU A 41 7.27 3.29 2.75
N ASP A 42 8.61 3.29 2.88
CA ASP A 42 9.32 3.15 4.14
C ASP A 42 9.48 4.48 4.91
N ASP A 43 8.94 5.59 4.40
CA ASP A 43 9.04 6.97 4.95
C ASP A 43 10.49 7.49 5.04
N GLU A 44 11.40 6.95 4.22
CA GLU A 44 12.83 7.28 4.20
C GLU A 44 13.22 8.17 3.00
N LEU A 45 12.26 8.64 2.20
CA LEU A 45 12.53 9.40 0.98
C LEU A 45 12.71 10.89 1.25
N ASP A 46 13.91 11.42 0.99
CA ASP A 46 14.18 12.86 1.07
C ASP A 46 13.44 13.68 0.00
N ASP A 47 13.13 14.95 0.31
CA ASP A 47 12.45 15.92 -0.58
C ASP A 47 13.11 16.06 -1.96
N THR A 48 14.44 15.91 -2.04
CA THR A 48 15.17 15.97 -3.32
C THR A 48 14.78 14.82 -4.25
N TYR A 49 14.62 13.62 -3.69
CA TYR A 49 14.25 12.42 -4.42
C TYR A 49 12.74 12.34 -4.68
N VAL A 50 11.92 12.99 -3.85
CA VAL A 50 10.50 13.23 -4.15
C VAL A 50 10.34 14.01 -5.46
N GLY A 51 11.12 15.09 -5.64
CA GLY A 51 11.10 15.85 -6.90
C GLY A 51 11.56 15.03 -8.12
N GLU A 52 12.52 14.13 -7.94
CA GLU A 52 12.94 13.18 -8.99
C GLU A 52 11.81 12.22 -9.37
N LEU A 53 11.15 11.62 -8.37
CA LEU A 53 10.01 10.73 -8.56
C LEU A 53 8.86 11.45 -9.29
N GLU A 54 8.49 12.65 -8.86
CA GLU A 54 7.46 13.46 -9.52
C GLU A 54 7.78 13.73 -10.99
N ALA A 55 9.05 14.05 -11.31
CA ALA A 55 9.48 14.28 -12.68
C ALA A 55 9.35 13.01 -13.54
N LEU A 56 9.71 11.83 -13.01
CA LEU A 56 9.58 10.55 -13.70
C LEU A 56 8.12 10.17 -13.93
N LEU A 57 7.24 10.41 -12.95
CA LEU A 57 5.79 10.16 -13.06
C LEU A 57 5.09 11.14 -14.01
N LEU A 58 5.61 12.35 -14.18
CA LEU A 58 5.07 13.30 -15.15
C LEU A 58 5.41 12.89 -16.59
N ASP A 59 6.64 12.43 -16.83
CA ASP A 59 7.21 12.10 -18.15
C ASP A 59 6.70 10.78 -18.75
N SER A 60 6.38 9.78 -17.92
CA SER A 60 6.02 8.42 -18.38
C SER A 60 4.69 7.93 -17.83
N THR A 61 3.84 7.42 -18.73
CA THR A 61 2.58 6.76 -18.34
C THR A 61 2.86 5.38 -17.74
N GLU A 62 3.88 4.69 -18.22
CA GLU A 62 4.36 3.41 -17.71
C GLU A 62 4.84 3.56 -16.26
N ALA A 63 5.60 4.61 -15.96
CA ALA A 63 6.02 4.95 -14.59
C ALA A 63 4.81 5.15 -13.65
N ARG A 64 3.77 5.85 -14.12
CA ARG A 64 2.52 6.01 -13.34
C ARG A 64 1.80 4.70 -13.09
N SER A 65 1.70 3.85 -14.11
CA SER A 65 1.09 2.53 -13.97
C SER A 65 1.84 1.67 -12.96
N GLN A 66 3.18 1.69 -13.01
CA GLN A 66 4.05 0.99 -12.08
C GLN A 66 3.87 1.49 -10.64
N TYR A 67 3.93 2.81 -10.44
CA TYR A 67 3.67 3.46 -9.16
C TYR A 67 2.33 3.04 -8.54
N ILE A 68 1.24 3.15 -9.32
CA ILE A 68 -0.10 2.78 -8.85
C ILE A 68 -0.13 1.31 -8.43
N GLY A 69 0.48 0.42 -9.22
CA GLY A 69 0.57 -1.00 -8.91
C GLY A 69 1.28 -1.29 -7.59
N MET A 70 2.40 -0.60 -7.32
CA MET A 70 3.13 -0.74 -6.05
C MET A 70 2.33 -0.25 -4.85
N ILE A 71 1.69 0.93 -4.95
CA ILE A 71 0.86 1.48 -3.86
C ILE A 71 -0.35 0.57 -3.59
N GLN A 72 -0.98 0.02 -4.64
CA GLN A 72 -2.08 -0.94 -4.50
C GLN A 72 -1.62 -2.20 -3.77
N LEU A 73 -0.52 -2.82 -4.22
CA LEU A 73 0.03 -4.01 -3.57
C LEU A 73 0.39 -3.74 -2.11
N HIS A 74 1.01 -2.61 -1.80
CA HIS A 74 1.34 -2.21 -0.44
C HIS A 74 0.08 -2.08 0.42
N THR A 75 -0.96 -1.43 -0.10
CA THR A 75 -2.26 -1.29 0.58
C THR A 75 -2.91 -2.64 0.83
N ASP A 76 -2.92 -3.53 -0.16
CA ASP A 76 -3.50 -4.87 -0.06
C ASP A 76 -2.78 -5.71 1.00
N LEU A 77 -1.44 -5.64 1.05
CA LEU A 77 -0.64 -6.33 2.06
C LEU A 77 -0.88 -5.75 3.46
N MET A 78 -0.90 -4.43 3.60
CA MET A 78 -1.23 -3.73 4.84
C MET A 78 -2.61 -4.14 5.36
N GLU A 79 -3.60 -4.26 4.48
CA GLU A 79 -4.94 -4.70 4.83
C GLU A 79 -4.97 -6.19 5.24
N PHE A 80 -4.30 -7.05 4.48
CA PHE A 80 -4.26 -8.49 4.73
C PHE A 80 -3.64 -8.84 6.09
N TYR A 81 -2.56 -8.15 6.46
CA TYR A 81 -1.86 -8.37 7.72
C TYR A 81 -2.40 -7.52 8.87
N ASN A 82 -3.48 -6.75 8.68
CA ASN A 82 -4.06 -5.94 9.74
C ASN A 82 -4.78 -6.82 10.78
N PRO A 83 -4.24 -6.99 12.01
CA PRO A 83 -4.81 -7.87 13.02
C PRO A 83 -6.15 -7.36 13.56
N SER A 84 -6.45 -6.06 13.39
CA SER A 84 -7.70 -5.45 13.88
C SER A 84 -8.95 -5.97 13.14
N LYS A 85 -8.80 -6.53 11.94
CA LYS A 85 -9.89 -7.21 11.22
C LYS A 85 -10.12 -8.65 11.69
N GLN A 86 -9.15 -9.27 12.37
CA GLN A 86 -9.23 -10.67 12.83
C GLN A 86 -9.55 -10.81 14.32
N LEU A 87 -9.82 -9.72 15.04
CA LEU A 87 -10.38 -9.79 16.39
C LEU A 87 -11.86 -10.15 16.32
N ASP A 88 -12.15 -11.36 15.83
CA ASP A 88 -13.37 -12.06 16.18
C ASP A 88 -13.33 -12.22 17.70
N LEU A 89 -14.25 -11.54 18.39
CA LEU A 89 -14.31 -11.46 19.85
C LEU A 89 -14.58 -12.84 20.51
N ASP A 90 -14.79 -13.87 19.69
CA ASP A 90 -14.88 -15.28 20.06
C ASP A 90 -13.51 -15.97 20.17
N SER A 91 -12.44 -15.25 20.52
CA SER A 91 -11.15 -15.90 20.78
C SER A 91 -11.25 -16.76 22.05
N PRO A 92 -11.06 -18.10 21.95
CA PRO A 92 -11.16 -19.02 23.09
C PRO A 92 -10.11 -18.74 24.17
N VAL A 93 -9.09 -17.93 23.87
CA VAL A 93 -8.07 -17.49 24.83
C VAL A 93 -8.64 -16.43 25.79
N LEU A 94 -9.46 -15.49 25.30
CA LEU A 94 -10.12 -14.49 26.14
C LEU A 94 -11.11 -15.13 27.12
N SER A 95 -11.84 -16.14 26.67
CA SER A 95 -12.76 -16.93 27.52
C SER A 95 -12.04 -17.72 28.61
N GLN A 96 -10.76 -18.04 28.45
CA GLN A 96 -9.97 -18.74 29.46
C GLN A 96 -9.34 -17.80 30.49
N LEU A 97 -9.09 -16.54 30.12
CA LEU A 97 -8.56 -15.53 31.04
C LEU A 97 -9.64 -14.99 32.00
N THR A 98 -10.90 -14.94 31.57
CA THR A 98 -12.04 -14.56 32.43
C THR A 98 -12.47 -15.69 33.37
N GLN A 99 -12.13 -16.94 33.05
CA GLN A 99 -12.32 -18.10 33.93
C GLN A 99 -11.13 -18.25 34.90
N SER A 100 -10.87 -17.22 35.69
CA SER A 100 -10.04 -17.39 36.88
C SER A 100 -10.75 -18.33 37.86
N PRO A 101 -10.11 -19.41 38.36
CA PRO A 101 -10.75 -20.30 39.32
C PRO A 101 -10.99 -19.56 40.62
N THR A 102 -12.26 -19.33 40.96
CA THR A 102 -12.68 -19.06 42.32
C THR A 102 -12.22 -20.24 43.20
N GLY A 103 -11.10 -20.06 43.89
CA GLY A 103 -10.59 -21.01 44.87
C GLY A 103 -11.58 -21.22 46.04
N PRO A 104 -11.49 -22.37 46.74
CA PRO A 104 -12.56 -22.89 47.57
C PRO A 104 -12.73 -22.12 48.87
N THR A 105 -13.96 -21.75 49.21
CA THR A 105 -14.34 -21.42 50.58
C THR A 105 -14.21 -22.69 51.43
N SER A 106 -13.03 -22.91 51.99
CA SER A 106 -12.78 -23.86 53.07
C SER A 106 -12.28 -23.06 54.27
N THR A 107 -13.21 -22.63 55.13
CA THR A 107 -12.88 -22.09 56.45
C THR A 107 -13.17 -23.18 57.48
N GLN A 108 -12.08 -23.76 57.99
CA GLN A 108 -12.08 -24.64 59.14
C GLN A 108 -12.54 -23.89 60.40
N GLN A 109 -13.34 -24.58 61.18
CA GLN A 109 -13.75 -24.37 62.57
C GLN A 109 -12.55 -24.09 63.52
N PRO A 110 -12.67 -23.16 64.48
CA PRO A 110 -11.96 -23.23 65.74
C PRO A 110 -12.88 -23.73 66.85
N THR A 111 -12.43 -24.79 67.51
CA THR A 111 -12.91 -25.32 68.79
C THR A 111 -12.65 -24.33 69.92
N ASP A 112 -13.67 -24.05 70.73
CA ASP A 112 -13.62 -24.07 72.20
C ASP A 112 -15.00 -24.52 72.72
#